data_AF-A0A820MXK1-F1
#
_entry.id   AF-A0A820MXK1-F1
#
_cell.length_a   1.000
_cell.length_b   1.000
_cell.length_c   1.000
_cell.angle_alpha   90.00
_cell.angle_beta   90.00
_cell.angle_gamma   90.00
#
_symmetry.space_group_name_H-M   'P 1'
#
loop_
_entity.id
_entity.type
_entity.pdbx_description
1 polymer ?
#
loop_
_entity_poly.entity_id
_entity_poly.type
_entity_poly.pdbx_seq_one_letter_code
_entity_poly.pdbx_strand_id
1 'polypeptide(L)'
;SGITKCNCDVDAKELVVKKDGPNKGRAFFRCGNNDNCNFFAWKDETTSNHGGGGGQRQGGNNQPPASRKRRSSDNDEEGKQRKCGLCKGLNN
;
A
#
# COMPACT_ATOMS: atom_id res chain seq x y z
N SER A 1 -12.73 18.38 -10.93
CA SER A 1 -12.17 17.83 -9.69
C SER A 1 -13.21 16.93 -9.06
N GLY A 2 -12.94 15.63 -8.96
CA GLY A 2 -13.87 14.68 -8.32
C GLY A 2 -13.92 14.90 -6.82
N ILE A 3 -15.11 14.80 -6.23
CA ILE A 3 -15.28 14.82 -4.78
C ILE A 3 -14.91 13.43 -4.24
N THR A 4 -13.87 13.35 -3.42
CA THR A 4 -13.52 12.11 -2.71
C THR A 4 -14.46 11.95 -1.52
N LYS A 5 -15.25 10.89 -1.48
CA LYS A 5 -16.14 10.55 -0.35
C LYS A 5 -15.48 9.57 0.60
N CYS A 6 -15.75 9.70 1.90
CA CYS A 6 -15.33 8.73 2.91
C CYS A 6 -16.40 7.65 3.15
N ASN A 7 -16.15 6.72 4.09
CA ASN A 7 -17.08 5.65 4.46
C ASN A 7 -18.39 6.12 5.11
N CYS A 8 -18.51 7.42 5.41
CA CYS A 8 -19.74 8.02 5.94
C CYS A 8 -20.56 8.71 4.84
N ASP A 9 -20.19 8.53 3.56
CA ASP A 9 -20.80 9.17 2.38
C ASP A 9 -20.75 10.71 2.35
N VAL A 10 -19.95 11.30 3.24
CA VAL A 10 -19.65 12.73 3.29
C VAL A 10 -18.37 13.06 2.54
N ASP A 11 -18.24 14.34 2.17
CA ASP A 11 -17.07 14.86 1.48
C ASP A 11 -15.82 14.77 2.38
N ALA A 12 -14.75 14.21 1.83
CA ALA A 12 -13.49 14.12 2.51
C ALA A 12 -12.73 15.45 2.45
N LYS A 13 -12.07 15.80 3.56
CA LYS A 13 -11.23 16.98 3.67
C LYS A 13 -9.83 16.70 3.15
N GLU A 14 -9.33 17.58 2.29
CA GLU A 14 -7.94 17.58 1.83
C GLU A 14 -7.00 18.16 2.90
N LEU A 15 -5.89 17.48 3.14
CA LEU A 15 -4.84 17.86 4.08
C LEU A 15 -3.47 17.58 3.48
N VAL A 16 -2.45 18.25 4.03
CA VAL A 16 -1.06 18.06 3.64
C VAL A 16 -0.26 17.57 4.83
N VAL A 17 0.59 16.56 4.60
CA VAL A 17 1.51 16.07 5.62
C VAL A 17 2.51 17.16 5.96
N LYS A 18 2.40 17.73 7.17
CA LYS A 18 3.33 18.76 7.68
C LYS A 18 4.54 18.17 8.41
N LYS A 19 4.40 16.94 8.91
CA LYS A 19 5.44 16.26 9.67
C LYS A 19 6.64 15.97 8.77
N ASP A 20 7.84 16.18 9.32
CA ASP A 20 9.09 15.86 8.63
C ASP A 20 9.21 14.35 8.34
N GLY A 21 9.69 14.04 7.14
CA GLY A 21 9.86 12.68 6.65
C GLY A 21 9.61 12.56 5.14
N PRO A 22 9.68 11.35 4.58
CA PRO A 22 9.55 11.10 3.14
C PRO A 22 8.23 11.57 2.52
N ASN A 23 7.17 11.69 3.34
CA ASN A 23 5.84 12.09 2.89
C ASN A 23 5.54 13.58 3.11
N LYS A 24 6.47 14.38 3.64
CA LYS A 24 6.25 15.81 3.90
C LYS A 24 5.83 16.52 2.62
N GLY A 25 4.78 17.32 2.70
CA GLY A 25 4.22 18.06 1.57
C GLY A 25 3.25 17.24 0.69
N ARG A 26 3.11 15.92 0.92
CA ARG A 26 2.14 15.10 0.17
C ARG A 26 0.72 15.31 0.70
N ALA A 27 -0.25 15.41 -0.21
CA ALA A 27 -1.66 15.65 0.13
C ALA A 27 -2.45 14.34 0.30
N PHE A 28 -3.32 14.29 1.29
CA PHE A 28 -4.19 13.16 1.61
C PHE A 28 -5.61 13.63 1.95
N PHE A 29 -6.57 12.71 1.87
CA PHE A 29 -7.96 12.92 2.24
C PHE A 29 -8.30 12.19 3.54
N ARG A 30 -9.07 12.84 4.42
CA ARG A 30 -9.67 12.24 5.62
C ARG A 30 -11.15 12.58 5.73
N CYS A 31 -11.90 11.86 6.56
CA CYS A 31 -13.30 12.22 6.83
C CYS A 31 -13.44 13.65 7.36
N GLY A 32 -14.40 14.41 6.81
CA GLY A 32 -14.70 15.78 7.23
C GLY A 32 -15.63 15.90 8.44
N ASN A 33 -16.35 14.83 8.81
CA ASN A 33 -17.42 14.87 9.81
C ASN A 33 -17.03 14.30 11.18
N ASN A 34 -16.21 13.24 11.24
CA ASN A 34 -15.87 12.58 12.49
C ASN A 34 -14.46 11.99 12.47
N ASP A 35 -13.77 12.08 13.61
CA ASP A 35 -12.48 11.46 13.88
C ASP A 35 -12.56 9.92 13.98
N ASN A 36 -13.72 9.35 14.30
CA ASN A 36 -13.94 7.90 14.35
C ASN A 36 -13.93 7.23 12.97
N CYS A 37 -14.07 8.00 11.89
CA CYS A 37 -13.98 7.48 10.54
C CYS A 37 -12.52 7.37 10.12
N ASN A 38 -12.01 6.14 10.08
CA ASN A 38 -10.63 5.84 9.72
C ASN A 38 -10.34 5.90 8.20
N PHE A 39 -11.15 6.66 7.45
CA PHE A 39 -10.91 6.86 6.02
C PHE A 39 -9.62 7.63 5.77
N PHE A 40 -8.78 7.09 4.89
CA PHE A 40 -7.52 7.68 4.47
C PHE A 40 -7.25 7.32 3.01
N ALA A 41 -6.95 8.34 2.18
CA ALA A 41 -6.55 8.14 0.79
C ALA A 41 -5.54 9.20 0.36
N TRP A 42 -4.54 8.82 -0.43
CA TRP A 42 -3.59 9.78 -1.02
C TRP A 42 -4.21 10.50 -2.22
N LYS A 43 -4.01 11.83 -2.31
CA LYS A 43 -4.64 12.65 -3.36
C LYS A 43 -4.18 12.25 -4.77
N ASP A 44 -2.90 11.97 -4.93
CA ASP A 44 -2.30 11.52 -6.19
C ASP A 44 -2.79 10.13 -6.63
N GLU A 45 -3.15 9.25 -5.70
CA GLU A 45 -3.69 7.92 -6.01
C GLU A 45 -5.18 7.98 -6.40
N THR A 46 -5.95 8.90 -5.82
CA THR A 46 -7.38 9.06 -6.17
C THR A 46 -7.62 9.55 -7.61
N THR A 47 -6.66 10.28 -8.18
CA THR A 47 -6.79 10.81 -9.56
C THR A 47 -6.52 9.73 -10.61
N SER A 48 -5.85 8.63 -10.23
CA SER A 48 -5.48 7.54 -11.15
C SER A 48 -6.56 6.46 -11.31
N ASN A 49 -7.71 6.57 -10.65
CA ASN A 49 -8.71 5.49 -10.65
C ASN A 49 -9.75 5.56 -11.79
N HIS A 50 -9.29 5.96 -12.98
CA HIS A 50 -9.87 5.54 -14.26
C HIS A 50 -8.79 4.86 -15.12
N GLY A 51 -8.02 3.93 -14.53
CA GLY A 51 -7.14 3.05 -15.29
C GLY A 51 -5.89 2.60 -14.54
N GLY A 52 -5.98 1.42 -13.93
CA GLY A 52 -4.80 0.57 -13.68
C GLY A 52 -4.05 0.86 -12.38
N GLY A 53 -4.18 -0.05 -11.41
CA GLY A 53 -3.37 0.00 -10.19
C GLY A 53 -4.01 -0.66 -8.98
N GLY A 54 -5.21 -1.23 -9.09
CA GLY A 54 -5.65 -2.23 -8.14
C GLY A 54 -4.68 -3.40 -8.19
N GLY A 55 -3.90 -3.59 -7.12
CA GLY A 55 -3.25 -4.86 -6.82
C GLY A 55 -4.32 -5.92 -6.60
N GLN A 56 -4.95 -6.35 -7.69
CA GLN A 56 -5.81 -7.51 -7.75
C GLN A 56 -4.91 -8.70 -7.43
N ARG A 57 -5.12 -9.28 -6.26
CA ARG A 57 -4.68 -10.64 -5.98
C ARG A 57 -5.56 -11.59 -6.78
N GLN A 58 -5.39 -11.60 -8.09
CA GLN A 58 -5.88 -12.68 -8.93
C GLN A 58 -4.74 -13.70 -9.03
N GLY A 59 -4.97 -14.86 -8.43
CA GLY A 59 -4.07 -16.00 -8.48
C GLY A 59 -3.74 -16.34 -9.93
N GLY A 60 -2.51 -16.05 -10.32
CA GLY A 60 -1.95 -16.39 -11.62
C GLY A 60 -1.16 -17.68 -11.53
N ASN A 61 -1.56 -18.64 -12.36
CA ASN A 61 -0.84 -19.87 -12.64
C ASN A 61 0.63 -19.61 -13.02
N ASN A 62 1.52 -20.43 -12.45
CA ASN A 62 2.86 -20.83 -12.90
C ASN A 62 3.50 -20.07 -14.08
N GLN A 63 4.21 -18.96 -13.79
CA GLN A 63 5.30 -18.52 -14.67
C GLN A 63 6.38 -17.72 -13.90
N PRO A 64 7.63 -18.22 -13.79
CA PRO A 64 8.72 -17.45 -13.20
C PRO A 64 9.39 -16.58 -14.28
N PRO A 65 9.53 -15.25 -14.10
CA PRO A 65 10.46 -14.48 -14.90
C PRO A 65 11.88 -14.62 -14.34
N ALA A 66 12.80 -14.89 -15.27
CA ALA A 66 14.19 -15.19 -15.05
C ALA A 66 14.97 -14.12 -14.25
N SER A 67 15.81 -14.62 -13.35
CA SER A 67 17.12 -14.10 -12.96
C SER A 67 17.27 -12.58 -12.77
N ARG A 68 17.08 -12.11 -11.53
CA ARG A 68 17.90 -11.00 -11.00
C ARG A 68 18.73 -11.52 -9.82
N LYS A 69 20.00 -11.81 -10.11
CA LYS A 69 21.05 -12.15 -9.13
C LYS A 69 21.01 -11.15 -7.97
N ARG A 70 20.58 -11.60 -6.78
CA ARG A 70 20.92 -10.89 -5.54
C ARG A 70 22.33 -11.33 -5.16
N ARG A 71 23.26 -10.38 -5.17
CA ARG A 71 24.66 -10.58 -4.76
C ARG A 71 24.70 -11.10 -3.33
N SER A 72 25.45 -12.18 -3.12
CA SER A 72 25.88 -12.63 -1.80
C SER A 72 26.76 -11.56 -1.19
N SER A 73 26.47 -11.19 0.04
CA SER A 73 27.47 -10.69 0.97
C SER A 73 27.14 -11.32 2.30
N ASP A 74 27.76 -12.49 2.48
CA ASP A 74 28.01 -13.14 3.75
C ASP A 74 28.52 -12.09 4.75
N ASN A 75 27.87 -12.02 5.92
CA ASN A 75 28.45 -11.84 7.26
C ASN A 75 27.31 -11.65 8.28
N ASP A 76 27.36 -12.48 9.32
CA ASP A 76 26.82 -12.33 10.67
C ASP A 76 25.30 -12.28 10.97
N GLU A 77 24.92 -13.26 11.80
CA GLU A 77 24.11 -13.13 13.01
C GLU A 77 22.58 -12.88 12.87
N GLU A 78 21.83 -13.97 13.08
CA GLU A 78 20.48 -14.04 13.67
C GLU A 78 19.41 -13.00 13.23
N GLY A 79 19.31 -12.72 11.94
CA GLY A 79 18.18 -11.98 11.37
C GLY A 79 16.96 -12.89 11.16
N LYS A 80 16.07 -12.97 12.15
CA LYS A 80 14.77 -13.69 12.08
C LYS A 80 14.00 -13.32 10.80
N GLN A 81 14.17 -14.14 9.76
CA GLN A 81 13.49 -14.00 8.47
C GLN A 81 12.00 -13.92 8.74
N ARG A 82 11.38 -12.78 8.38
CA ARG A 82 9.93 -12.60 8.45
C ARG A 82 9.28 -13.58 7.48
N LYS A 83 8.97 -14.78 7.96
CA LYS A 83 8.14 -15.74 7.27
C LYS A 83 6.76 -15.12 7.12
N CYS A 84 6.35 -14.83 5.89
CA CYS A 84 4.93 -14.69 5.61
C CYS A 84 4.30 -16.05 5.91
N GLY A 85 3.27 -16.09 6.77
CA GLY A 85 2.69 -17.32 7.32
C GLY A 85 1.88 -18.16 6.33
N LEU A 86 2.23 -18.16 5.04
CA LEU A 86 1.41 -18.74 3.96
C LEU A 86 2.06 -19.91 3.21
N CYS A 87 3.13 -20.50 3.76
CA CYS A 87 3.73 -21.70 3.16
C CYS A 87 4.01 -22.74 4.24
N LYS A 88 2.97 -23.46 4.71
CA LYS A 88 3.19 -24.79 5.26
C LYS A 88 3.31 -25.73 4.06
N GLY A 89 4.52 -26.24 3.84
CA GLY A 89 4.83 -27.15 2.76
C GLY A 89 3.96 -28.40 2.82
N LEU A 90 3.35 -28.71 1.68
CA LEU A 90 2.88 -30.06 1.39
C LEU A 90 4.14 -30.89 1.12
N ASN A 91 4.53 -31.71 2.10
CA ASN A 91 5.44 -32.81 1.84
C ASN A 91 4.62 -33.99 1.33
N ASN A 92 5.09 -34.56 0.23
CA ASN A 92 4.61 -35.76 -0.44
C ASN A 92 4.55 -36.96 0.51
#